data_AF-A0A503XBR1-F1
#
_entry.id   AF-A0A503XBR1-F1
#
_cell.length_a   1.000
_cell.length_b   1.000
_cell.length_c   1.000
_cell.angle_alpha   90.00
_cell.angle_beta   90.00
_cell.angle_gamma   90.00
#
_symmetry.space_group_name_H-M   'P 1'
#
loop_
_entity.id
_entity.type
_entity.pdbx_description
1 polymer ?
#
loop_
_entity_poly.entity_id
_entity_poly.type
_entity_poly.pdbx_seq_one_letter_code
_entity_poly.pdbx_strand_id
1 'polypeptide(L)' 'MNAALRKVIAESADFRIVTKIFGGTLGPEYTVAAGGRYYRVGQLALDQLKRGIPAEDLDLLEVDPETDEAL' A
#
# COMPACT_ATOMS: atom_id res chain seq x y z
N MET A 1 -21.96 7.62 4.14
CA MET A 1 -20.60 7.89 3.64
C MET A 1 -20.66 8.02 2.11
N ASN A 2 -20.30 9.17 1.54
CA ASN A 2 -20.61 9.55 0.15
C ASN A 2 -19.62 8.94 -0.87
N ALA A 3 -20.11 8.47 -2.03
CA ALA A 3 -19.31 7.83 -3.07
C ALA A 3 -18.26 8.76 -3.70
N ALA A 4 -18.55 10.07 -3.74
CA ALA A 4 -17.61 11.08 -4.23
C ALA A 4 -16.36 11.19 -3.33
N LEU A 5 -16.54 11.08 -2.00
CA LEU A 5 -15.43 11.11 -1.05
C LEU A 5 -14.49 9.92 -1.24
N ARG A 6 -15.04 8.74 -1.56
CA ARG A 6 -14.25 7.53 -1.85
C ARG A 6 -13.40 7.69 -3.10
N LYS A 7 -13.93 8.36 -4.13
CA LYS A 7 -13.21 8.61 -5.38
C LYS A 7 -12.10 9.63 -5.19
N VAL A 8 -12.36 10.72 -4.46
CA VAL A 8 -11.34 11.74 -4.14
C VAL A 8 -10.22 11.15 -3.29
N ILE A 9 -10.53 10.32 -2.29
CA ILE A 9 -9.52 9.62 -1.49
C ILE A 9 -8.70 8.64 -2.35
N ALA A 10 -9.33 7.94 -3.30
CA ALA A 10 -8.63 7.07 -4.23
C ALA A 10 -7.76 7.82 -5.26
N GLU A 11 -8.09 9.08 -5.58
CA GLU A 11 -7.31 9.95 -6.47
C GLU A 11 -6.24 10.77 -5.72
N SER A 12 -6.39 10.99 -4.41
CA SER A 12 -5.49 11.84 -3.59
C SER A 12 -4.45 11.05 -2.82
N ALA A 13 -4.56 9.72 -2.77
CA ALA A 13 -3.53 8.91 -2.18
C ALA A 13 -2.56 8.50 -3.29
N ASP A 14 -1.34 9.05 -3.27
CA ASP A 14 -0.27 8.81 -4.25
C ASP A 14 0.31 7.39 -4.19
N PHE A 15 -0.55 6.39 -3.94
CA PHE A 15 -0.18 5.00 -3.92
C PHE A 15 -1.13 4.14 -4.75
N ARG A 16 -0.58 3.09 -5.36
CA ARG A 16 -1.31 2.11 -6.15
C ARG A 16 -1.00 0.71 -5.64
N ILE A 17 -2.02 -0.12 -5.49
CA ILE A 17 -1.84 -1.56 -5.23
C ILE A 17 -1.38 -2.23 -6.53
N VAL A 18 -0.23 -2.90 -6.49
CA VAL A 18 0.37 -3.65 -7.60
C VAL A 18 -0.10 -5.10 -7.55
N THR A 19 0.14 -5.75 -6.41
CA THR A 19 -0.13 -7.18 -6.22
C THR A 19 -0.78 -7.40 -4.86
N LYS A 20 -1.64 -8.42 -4.78
CA LYS A 20 -2.18 -8.95 -3.53
C LYS A 20 -1.67 -10.37 -3.32
N ILE A 21 -1.02 -10.59 -2.19
CA ILE A 21 -0.41 -11.86 -1.80
C ILE A 21 -1.31 -12.50 -0.74
N PHE A 22 -1.74 -13.73 -1.00
CA PHE A 22 -2.54 -14.51 -0.07
C PHE A 22 -1.64 -15.49 0.70
N GLY A 23 -1.96 -15.75 1.98
CA GLY A 23 -1.24 -16.74 2.80
C GLY A 23 -0.24 -16.18 3.81
N GLY A 24 -0.18 -14.86 4.00
CA GLY A 24 0.58 -14.28 5.11
C GLY A 24 0.03 -14.70 6.48
N THR A 25 0.92 -14.80 7.47
CA THR A 25 0.61 -15.27 8.83
C THR A 25 -0.42 -14.40 9.56
N LEU A 26 -0.50 -13.11 9.22
CA LEU A 26 -1.42 -12.13 9.82
C LEU A 26 -2.56 -11.71 8.87
N GLY A 27 -2.69 -12.35 7.71
CA GLY A 27 -3.66 -12.01 6.66
C GLY A 27 -3.00 -11.73 5.31
N PRO A 28 -3.74 -11.15 4.35
CA PRO A 28 -3.20 -10.81 3.05
C PRO A 28 -2.16 -9.69 3.16
N GLU A 29 -1.11 -9.82 2.37
CA GLU A 29 -0.11 -8.78 2.13
C GLU A 29 -0.31 -8.18 0.74
N TYR A 30 0.24 -6.99 0.54
CA TYR A 30 0.08 -6.22 -0.68
C TYR A 30 1.40 -5.59 -1.06
N THR A 31 1.75 -5.67 -2.35
CA THR A 31 2.81 -4.84 -2.91
C THR A 31 2.17 -3.55 -3.41
N VAL A 32 2.62 -2.40 -2.91
CA VAL A 32 2.09 -1.08 -3.28
C VAL A 32 3.20 -0.23 -3.87
N ALA A 33 2.90 0.50 -4.93
CA ALA A 33 3.76 1.53 -5.47
C ALA A 33 3.38 2.88 -4.84
N ALA A 34 4.29 3.56 -4.18
CA ALA A 34 4.07 4.89 -3.58
C ALA A 34 5.35 5.74 -3.71
N GLY A 35 5.23 7.00 -4.12
CA GLY A 35 6.38 7.90 -4.24
C GLY A 35 7.52 7.40 -5.15
N GLY A 36 7.19 6.58 -6.16
CA GLY A 36 8.18 5.98 -7.07
C GLY A 36 8.92 4.75 -6.53
N ARG A 37 8.56 4.26 -5.34
CA ARG A 37 9.10 3.06 -4.70
C ARG A 37 8.02 2.00 -4.52
N TYR A 38 8.44 0.78 -4.23
CA TYR A 38 7.55 -0.35 -4.00
C TYR A 38 7.71 -0.86 -2.57
N TYR A 39 6.58 -1.12 -1.92
CA TYR A 39 6.54 -1.54 -0.54
C TYR A 39 5.68 -2.79 -0.36
N ARG A 40 6.13 -3.73 0.47
CA ARG A 40 5.29 -4.82 0.97
C ARG A 40 4.59 -4.36 2.24
N VAL A 41 3.26 -4.36 2.21
CA VAL A 41 2.41 -3.86 3.29
C VAL A 41 1.35 -4.86 3.69
N GLY A 42 1.15 -5.01 5.00
CA GLY A 42 -0.02 -5.72 5.54
C GLY A 42 -1.30 -4.87 5.45
N GLN A 43 -2.44 -5.48 5.81
CA GLN A 43 -3.75 -4.82 5.78
C GLN A 43 -3.79 -3.51 6.59
N LEU A 44 -3.14 -3.46 7.76
CA LEU A 44 -3.12 -2.27 8.62
C LEU A 44 -2.43 -1.08 7.95
N ALA A 45 -1.23 -1.30 7.41
CA ALA A 45 -0.46 -0.28 6.70
C ALA A 45 -1.18 0.17 5.42
N LEU A 46 -1.79 -0.77 4.68
CA LEU A 46 -2.63 -0.43 3.54
C LEU A 46 -3.80 0.49 3.92
N ASP A 47 -4.43 0.26 5.06
CA ASP A 47 -5.54 1.09 5.53
C ASP A 47 -5.07 2.47 6.01
N GLN A 48 -3.81 2.62 6.44
CA GLN A 48 -3.19 3.92 6.73
C GLN A 48 -2.92 4.71 5.44
N LEU A 49 -2.37 4.06 4.41
CA LEU A 49 -2.18 4.66 3.09
C LEU A 49 -3.51 5.14 2.50
N LYS A 50 -4.58 4.33 2.60
CA LYS A 50 -5.94 4.72 2.18
C LYS A 50 -6.53 5.91 2.95
N ARG A 51 -5.99 6.23 4.14
CA ARG A 51 -6.39 7.41 4.91
C ARG A 51 -5.60 8.66 4.51
N GLY A 52 -4.67 8.54 3.56
CA GLY A 52 -3.84 9.62 3.06
C GLY A 52 -2.55 9.83 3.86
N ILE A 53 -2.16 8.88 4.71
CA ILE A 53 -0.85 8.93 5.36
C ILE A 53 0.20 8.57 4.30
N PRO A 54 1.23 9.40 4.09
CA PRO A 54 2.23 9.13 3.07
C PRO A 54 3.10 7.93 3.47
N ALA A 55 3.63 7.21 2.48
CA ALA A 55 4.43 6.01 2.70
C ALA A 55 5.70 6.29 3.53
N GLU A 56 6.30 7.47 3.37
CA GLU A 56 7.48 7.92 4.13
C GLU A 56 7.25 8.13 5.63
N ASP A 57 5.99 8.34 6.05
CA ASP A 57 5.60 8.46 7.46
C ASP A 57 5.26 7.09 8.08
N LEU A 58 5.29 6.03 7.30
CA LEU A 58 4.98 4.66 7.73
C LEU A 58 6.26 3.82 7.76
N ASP A 59 6.35 2.92 8.74
CA ASP A 59 7.41 1.92 8.79
C ASP A 59 7.08 0.78 7.80
N LEU A 60 7.48 0.97 6.54
CA LEU A 60 7.19 0.07 5.43
C LEU A 60 8.45 -0.64 4.95
N LEU A 61 8.29 -1.92 4.58
CA LEU A 61 9.36 -2.68 3.95
C LEU A 61 9.42 -2.35 2.45
N GLU A 62 10.48 -1.68 2.02
CA GLU A 62 10.77 -1.46 0.61
C GLU A 62 11.17 -2.79 -0.05
N VAL A 63 10.62 -3.07 -1.23
CA VAL A 63 10.84 -4.33 -1.95
C VAL A 63 11.08 -4.08 -3.43
N ASP A 64 11.80 -5.01 -4.07
CA ASP A 64 11.87 -5.08 -5.52
C ASP A 64 10.52 -5.58 -6.08
N PRO A 65 9.90 -4.88 -7.05
CA PRO A 65 8.60 -5.27 -7.61
C PRO A 65 8.63 -6.53 -8.50
N GLU A 66 9.81 -6.92 -9.01
CA GLU A 66 9.97 -8.09 -9.86
C GLU A 66 10.21 -9.37 -9.05
N THR A 67 10.95 -9.27 -7.95
CA THR A 67 11.33 -10.42 -7.11
C THR A 67 10.56 -10.50 -5.79
N ASP A 68 9.87 -9.42 -5.39
CA ASP A 68 9.21 -9.27 -4.08
C ASP A 68 10.20 -9.45 -2.89
N GLU A 69 11.50 -9.27 -3.14
CA GLU A 69 12.58 -9.33 -2.15
C GLU A 69 12.81 -7.96 -1.50
N ALA A 70 13.26 -7.96 -0.24
CA ALA A 70 13.59 -6.73 0.48
C ALA A 70 14.85 -6.07 -0.09
N LEU A 71 14.82 -4.73 -0.20
CA LEU A 71 15.95 -3.90 -0.64
C LEU A 71 16.76 -3.35 0.53
#